data_AF-A0A538I459-F1
#
_entry.id   AF-A0A538I459-F1
#
_cell.length_a   1.000
_cell.length_b   1.000
_cell.length_c   1.000
_cell.angle_alpha   90.00
_cell.angle_beta   90.00
_cell.angle_gamma   90.00
#
_symmetry.space_group_name_H-M   'P 1'
#
loop_
_entity.id
_entity.type
_entity.pdbx_description
1 polymer ?
#
loop_
_entity_poly.entity_id
_entity_poly.type
_entity_poly.pdbx_seq_one_letter_code
_entity_poly.pdbx_strand_id
1 'polypeptide(L)'
;MIEIDRSTSTTLGDFFSVWGRPLTPRRLVGFRAPPGELVRAYVNGRRWRGDPRSIPLHRHAEIVLEIESSIPPHATYRFPKGL
;
A
#
# COMPACT_ATOMS: atom_id res chain seq x y z
N MET A 1 -13.56 -4.64 -8.36
CA MET A 1 -14.18 -4.28 -7.07
C MET A 1 -13.66 -5.28 -6.05
N ILE A 2 -13.09 -4.82 -4.93
CA ILE A 2 -12.65 -5.69 -3.83
C ILE A 2 -13.51 -5.32 -2.62
N GLU A 3 -14.17 -6.32 -2.03
CA GLU A 3 -14.99 -6.18 -0.84
C GLU A 3 -14.20 -6.67 0.38
N ILE A 4 -14.25 -5.90 1.47
CA ILE A 4 -13.55 -6.22 2.71
C ILE A 4 -14.59 -6.31 3.82
N ASP A 5 -14.65 -7.45 4.50
CA ASP A 5 -15.44 -7.62 5.71
C ASP A 5 -14.86 -6.73 6.83
N ARG A 6 -15.69 -5.85 7.39
CA ARG A 6 -15.29 -4.89 8.42
C ARG A 6 -14.88 -5.53 9.75
N SER A 7 -15.21 -6.80 9.98
CA SER A 7 -14.86 -7.56 11.19
C SER A 7 -13.49 -8.24 11.12
N THR A 8 -12.86 -8.26 9.94
CA THR A 8 -11.56 -8.90 9.73
C THR A 8 -10.43 -7.87 9.72
N SER A 9 -9.36 -8.14 10.46
CA SER A 9 -8.12 -7.34 10.42
C SER A 9 -7.35 -7.61 9.12
N THR A 10 -7.91 -7.16 7.99
CA THR A 10 -7.33 -7.34 6.66
C THR A 10 -6.12 -6.43 6.47
N THR A 11 -5.08 -6.97 5.83
CA THR A 11 -3.84 -6.27 5.54
C THR A 11 -3.69 -5.95 4.05
N LEU A 12 -2.74 -5.07 3.73
CA LEU A 12 -2.35 -4.82 2.35
C LEU A 12 -1.82 -6.10 1.68
N GLY A 13 -1.17 -6.99 2.44
CA GLY A 13 -0.75 -8.30 1.94
C GLY A 13 -1.91 -9.15 1.45
N ASP A 14 -3.03 -9.15 2.19
CA ASP A 14 -4.24 -9.90 1.82
C ASP A 14 -4.86 -9.33 0.53
N PHE A 15 -4.93 -8.01 0.41
CA PHE A 15 -5.37 -7.34 -0.82
C PHE A 15 -4.53 -7.77 -2.04
N PHE A 16 -3.20 -7.74 -1.93
CA PHE A 16 -2.32 -8.15 -3.02
C PHE A 16 -2.44 -9.64 -3.34
N SER A 17 -2.72 -10.47 -2.33
CA SER A 17 -3.00 -11.89 -2.49
C SER A 17 -4.26 -12.12 -3.32
N VAL A 18 -5.38 -11.47 -2.96
CA VAL A 18 -6.65 -11.55 -3.72
C VAL A 18 -6.50 -10.99 -5.13
N TRP A 19 -5.76 -9.89 -5.28
CA TRP A 19 -5.48 -9.31 -6.60
C TRP A 19 -4.56 -10.19 -7.47
N GLY A 20 -3.86 -11.15 -6.88
CA GLY A 20 -2.90 -12.01 -7.60
C GLY A 20 -1.65 -11.26 -8.08
N ARG A 21 -1.29 -10.15 -7.41
CA ARG A 21 -0.11 -9.35 -7.74
C ARG A 21 0.92 -9.43 -6.61
N PRO A 22 2.22 -9.45 -6.95
CA PRO A 22 3.25 -9.51 -5.92
C PRO A 22 3.44 -8.16 -5.23
N LEU A 23 3.52 -8.19 -3.90
CA LEU A 23 4.09 -7.15 -3.07
C LEU A 23 5.17 -7.80 -2.19
N THR A 24 6.42 -7.39 -2.38
CA THR A 24 7.57 -7.83 -1.56
C THR A 24 8.43 -6.61 -1.22
N PRO A 25 9.43 -6.74 -0.34
CA PRO A 25 10.33 -5.63 -0.06
C PRO A 25 11.01 -5.03 -1.29
N ARG A 26 11.10 -5.75 -2.43
CA ARG A 26 11.77 -5.31 -3.65
C ARG A 26 10.90 -5.41 -4.92
N ARG A 27 9.62 -5.72 -4.80
CA ARG A 27 8.72 -5.89 -5.94
C ARG A 27 7.36 -5.29 -5.64
N LEU A 28 6.92 -4.40 -6.53
CA LEU A 28 5.59 -3.83 -6.54
C LEU A 28 4.96 -4.18 -7.88
N VAL A 29 4.08 -5.18 -7.89
CA VAL A 29 3.40 -5.64 -9.11
C VAL A 29 4.43 -6.06 -10.18
N GLY A 30 4.48 -5.35 -11.32
CA GLY A 30 5.44 -5.56 -12.40
C GLY A 30 6.82 -4.92 -12.18
N PHE A 31 6.93 -4.01 -11.20
CA PHE A 31 8.11 -3.20 -10.97
C PHE A 31 9.05 -3.85 -9.94
N ARG A 32 10.36 -3.72 -10.15
CA ARG A 32 11.40 -4.16 -9.21
C ARG A 32 12.18 -2.96 -8.72
N ALA A 33 12.46 -2.94 -7.42
CA ALA A 33 13.33 -1.95 -6.84
C ALA A 33 14.78 -2.14 -7.33
N PRO A 34 15.53 -1.04 -7.55
CA PRO A 34 16.95 -1.10 -7.86
C PRO A 34 17.76 -1.91 -6.82
N PRO A 35 18.99 -2.35 -7.15
CA PRO A 35 19.91 -2.91 -6.18
C PRO A 35 20.12 -1.96 -4.98
N GLY A 36 19.98 -2.48 -3.76
CA GLY A 36 20.12 -1.68 -2.53
C GLY A 36 18.87 -0.92 -2.10
N GLU A 37 17.82 -0.90 -2.91
CA GLU A 37 16.57 -0.21 -2.61
C GLU A 37 15.42 -1.16 -2.27
N LEU A 38 14.45 -0.62 -1.53
CA LEU A 38 13.24 -1.30 -1.09
C LEU A 38 12.00 -0.50 -1.50
N VAL A 39 10.88 -1.20 -1.65
CA VAL A 39 9.55 -0.59 -1.76
C VAL A 39 9.31 0.26 -0.51
N ARG A 40 9.09 1.56 -0.72
CA ARG A 40 8.70 2.48 0.35
C ARG A 40 7.18 2.50 0.45
N ALA A 41 6.68 2.56 1.66
CA ALA A 41 5.28 2.68 1.98
C ALA A 41 5.02 3.86 2.92
N TYR A 42 3.91 4.56 2.72
CA TYR A 42 3.43 5.64 3.56
C TYR A 42 1.97 5.41 3.89
N VAL A 43 1.59 5.68 5.14
CA VAL A 43 0.21 5.63 5.62
C VAL A 43 -0.15 7.02 6.12
N ASN A 44 -1.14 7.66 5.50
CA ASN A 44 -1.56 9.03 5.79
C ASN A 44 -0.36 10.01 5.81
N GLY A 45 0.49 9.93 4.78
CA GLY A 45 1.70 10.75 4.64
C GLY A 45 2.88 10.38 5.55
N ARG A 46 2.74 9.41 6.46
CA ARG A 46 3.81 9.00 7.38
C ARG A 46 4.50 7.72 6.90
N ARG A 47 5.83 7.71 6.89
CA ARG A 47 6.63 6.56 6.43
C ARG A 47 6.37 5.32 7.31
N TRP A 48 5.96 4.23 6.69
CA TRP A 48 5.82 2.91 7.32
C TRP A 48 7.14 2.14 7.30
N ARG A 49 7.76 1.90 8.46
CA ARG A 49 9.09 1.27 8.52
C ARG A 49 9.09 -0.26 8.48
N GLY A 50 7.92 -0.90 8.66
CA GLY A 50 7.77 -2.35 8.62
C GLY A 50 7.58 -2.90 7.21
N ASP A 51 7.25 -4.19 7.12
CA ASP A 51 6.83 -4.83 5.87
C ASP A 51 5.57 -4.12 5.34
N PRO A 52 5.56 -3.60 4.10
CA PRO A 52 4.36 -3.04 3.49
C PRO A 52 3.16 -4.01 3.49
N ARG A 53 3.41 -5.32 3.42
CA ARG A 53 2.35 -6.34 3.46
C ARG A 53 1.61 -6.37 4.78
N SER A 54 2.21 -5.92 5.88
CA SER A 54 1.59 -5.93 7.20
C SER A 54 0.79 -4.66 7.50
N ILE A 55 0.64 -3.73 6.55
CA ILE A 55 -0.14 -2.51 6.75
C ILE A 55 -1.61 -2.89 6.91
N PRO A 56 -2.27 -2.55 8.04
CA PRO A 56 -3.69 -2.80 8.20
C PRO A 56 -4.51 -1.89 7.28
N LEU A 57 -5.55 -2.45 6.65
CA LEU A 57 -6.48 -1.71 5.82
C LEU A 57 -7.58 -1.12 6.70
N HIS A 58 -7.43 0.16 7.04
CA HIS A 58 -8.45 0.92 7.74
C HIS A 58 -9.30 1.74 6.75
N ARG A 59 -10.56 2.00 7.13
CA ARG A 59 -11.42 2.89 6.37
C ARG A 59 -10.75 4.26 6.22
N HIS A 60 -10.72 4.74 4.98
CA HIS A 60 -10.13 6.05 4.61
C HIS A 60 -8.63 6.20 4.91
N ALA A 61 -7.90 5.10 5.11
CA ALA A 61 -6.45 5.17 5.11
C ALA A 61 -5.93 5.43 3.69
N GLU A 62 -5.10 6.46 3.54
CA GLU A 62 -4.33 6.69 2.32
C GLU A 62 -3.01 5.90 2.42
N ILE A 63 -2.81 4.98 1.49
CA ILE A 63 -1.61 4.14 1.43
C ILE A 63 -0.91 4.41 0.09
N VAL A 64 0.32 4.89 0.17
CA VAL A 64 1.18 5.13 -0.99
C VAL A 64 2.32 4.12 -0.98
N LEU A 65 2.54 3.46 -2.13
CA LEU A 65 3.66 2.56 -2.36
C LEU A 65 4.55 3.14 -3.47
N GLU A 66 5.85 3.22 -3.20
CA GLU A 66 6.83 3.87 -4.06
C GLU A 66 8.03 2.96 -4.32
N ILE A 67 8.48 2.95 -5.57
CA ILE A 67 9.80 2.52 -6.02
C ILE A 67 10.36 3.74 -6.78
N GLU A 68 11.62 4.14 -6.58
CA GLU A 68 12.19 5.26 -7.35
C GLU A 68 12.05 4.96 -8.86
N SER A 69 11.56 5.82 -9.75
CA SER A 69 11.54 7.29 -9.88
C SER A 69 10.44 8.04 -9.10
N SER A 70 10.86 8.98 -8.25
CA SER A 70 10.01 9.83 -7.40
C SER A 70 8.86 10.54 -8.15
N ILE A 71 7.62 10.12 -7.88
CA ILE A 71 6.44 11.00 -7.94
C ILE A 71 6.13 11.36 -6.48
N PRO A 72 6.12 12.65 -6.08
CA PRO A 72 5.86 13.02 -4.70
C PRO A 72 4.55 12.40 -4.20
N PRO A 73 4.52 11.80 -2.99
CA PRO A 73 3.29 11.28 -2.44
C PRO A 73 2.26 12.41 -2.38
N HIS A 74 1.03 12.13 -2.82
CA HIS A 74 -0.05 13.06 -2.59
C HIS A 74 -0.21 13.24 -1.07
N ALA A 75 -0.17 14.49 -0.61
CA ALA A 75 -0.23 14.77 0.83
C ALA A 75 -1.60 14.46 1.43
N THR A 76 -2.65 14.46 0.59
CA THR A 76 -4.03 14.15 0.98
C THR A 76 -4.85 13.70 -0.23
N TYR A 77 -5.53 12.56 -0.12
CA TYR A 77 -6.65 12.20 -0.98
C TYR A 77 -7.99 12.50 -0.29
N ARG A 78 -8.90 13.22 -0.98
CA ARG A 78 -10.25 13.49 -0.45
C ARG A 78 -11.21 12.40 -0.89
N PHE A 79 -11.60 11.54 0.04
CA PHE A 79 -12.64 10.53 -0.19
C PHE A 79 -14.02 11.17 -0.44
N PRO A 80 -14.79 10.70 -1.43
CA PRO A 80 -16.18 11.14 -1.61
C PRO A 80 -17.04 10.80 -0.39
N LYS A 81 -18.04 11.64 -0.10
CA LYS A 81 -19.01 11.36 0.96
C LYS A 81 -19.88 10.16 0.57
N GLY A 82 -20.17 9.28 1.53
CA GLY A 82 -21.09 8.15 1.35
C GLY A 82 -20.45 6.80 0.99
N LEU A 83 -19.12 6.71 0.96
CA LEU A 83 -18.34 5.46 0.80
C LEU A 83 -17.63 5.07 2.11
#